data_AF-A0A7V9V9B7-F1
#
_entry.id   AF-A0A7V9V9B7-F1
#
_cell.length_a   1.000
_cell.length_b   1.000
_cell.length_c   1.000
_cell.angle_alpha   90.00
_cell.angle_beta   90.00
_cell.angle_gamma   90.00
#
_symmetry.space_group_name_H-M   'P 1'
#
loop_
_entity.id
_entity.type
_entity.pdbx_description
1 polymer ?
#
loop_
_entity_poly.entity_id
_entity_poly.type
_entity_poly.pdbx_seq_one_letter_code
_entity_poly.pdbx_strand_id
1 'polypeptide(L)'
;MPFTERFQSLTPFQEKLYFGTLLSTALTTALLVAPTANHRMLFRKRDKEYIVVISNRLAVAGIGSLARSMCSAILLISDVVFDAPTPVLATCGAALVFAWLWFVRPIRRRNRLD
;
A
#
# COMPACT_ATOMS: atom_id res chain seq x y z
N MET A 1 -6.42 9.81 -29.09
CA MET A 1 -6.08 9.56 -27.67
C MET A 1 -6.53 8.14 -27.29
N PRO A 2 -5.75 7.09 -27.59
CA PRO A 2 -6.21 5.69 -27.49
C PRO A 2 -6.46 5.18 -26.06
N PHE A 3 -5.93 5.86 -25.02
CA PHE A 3 -6.17 5.49 -23.62
C PHE A 3 -7.53 5.98 -23.07
N THR A 4 -8.13 7.02 -23.65
CA THR A 4 -9.40 7.59 -23.15
C THR A 4 -10.60 6.72 -23.51
N GLU A 5 -10.58 6.06 -24.68
CA GLU A 5 -11.62 5.14 -25.16
C GLU A 5 -11.79 3.92 -24.24
N ARG A 6 -10.69 3.38 -23.71
CA ARG A 6 -10.72 2.17 -22.86
C ARG A 6 -11.23 2.45 -21.44
N PHE A 7 -11.16 3.71 -20.97
CA PHE A 7 -11.79 4.13 -19.71
C PHE A 7 -13.33 4.17 -19.81
N GLN A 8 -13.89 4.42 -20.99
CA GLN A 8 -15.35 4.41 -21.19
C GLN A 8 -15.95 3.00 -21.21
N SER A 9 -15.11 1.96 -21.24
CA SER A 9 -15.51 0.55 -21.32
C SER A 9 -15.05 -0.29 -20.11
N LEU A 10 -14.70 0.35 -18.98
CA LEU A 10 -14.39 -0.40 -17.76
C LEU A 10 -15.59 -1.21 -17.30
N THR A 11 -15.33 -2.45 -16.86
CA THR A 11 -16.36 -3.25 -16.20
C THR A 11 -16.71 -2.64 -14.83
N PRO A 12 -17.92 -2.89 -14.30
CA PRO A 12 -18.28 -2.42 -12.94
C PRO A 12 -17.32 -2.91 -11.85
N PHE A 13 -16.66 -4.05 -12.07
CA PHE A 13 -15.61 -4.56 -11.19
C PHE A 13 -14.35 -3.69 -11.24
N GLN A 14 -13.85 -3.39 -12.43
CA GLN A 14 -12.66 -2.55 -12.63
C GLN A 14 -12.88 -1.13 -12.11
N GLU A 15 -14.08 -0.56 -12.25
CA GLU A 15 -14.40 0.77 -11.72
C GLU A 15 -14.32 0.81 -10.18
N LYS A 16 -14.95 -0.16 -9.51
CA LYS A 16 -14.88 -0.28 -8.03
C LYS A 16 -13.46 -0.54 -7.55
N LEU A 17 -12.71 -1.38 -8.28
CA LEU A 17 -11.32 -1.69 -7.95
C LEU A 17 -10.42 -0.47 -8.14
N TYR A 18 -10.63 0.34 -9.18
CA TYR A 18 -9.96 1.62 -9.38
C TYR A 18 -10.20 2.58 -8.22
N PHE A 19 -11.47 2.81 -7.87
CA PHE A 19 -11.82 3.70 -6.76
C PHE A 19 -11.26 3.20 -5.42
N GLY A 20 -11.37 1.89 -5.15
CA GLY A 20 -10.77 1.27 -3.97
C GLY A 20 -9.24 1.39 -3.93
N THR A 21 -8.57 1.24 -5.08
CA THR A 21 -7.13 1.44 -5.22
C THR A 21 -6.75 2.89 -4.91
N LEU A 22 -7.49 3.86 -5.45
CA LEU A 22 -7.27 5.28 -5.21
C LEU A 22 -7.40 5.61 -3.72
N LEU A 23 -8.48 5.18 -3.06
CA LEU A 23 -8.68 5.40 -1.62
C LEU A 23 -7.60 4.72 -0.78
N SER A 24 -7.23 3.48 -1.10
CA SER A 24 -6.15 2.77 -0.41
C SER A 24 -4.80 3.48 -0.57
N THR A 25 -4.56 4.09 -1.73
CA THR A 25 -3.32 4.84 -2.01
C THR A 25 -3.30 6.16 -1.25
N ALA A 26 -4.43 6.87 -1.19
CA ALA A 26 -4.59 8.08 -0.39
C ALA A 26 -4.36 7.79 1.11
N LEU A 27 -4.97 6.70 1.62
CA LEU A 27 -4.77 6.26 3.00
C LEU A 27 -3.32 5.91 3.30
N THR A 28 -2.67 5.16 2.40
CA THR A 28 -1.24 4.83 2.52
C THR A 28 -0.39 6.08 2.61
N THR A 29 -0.64 7.05 1.74
CA THR A 29 0.07 8.33 1.72
C THR A 29 -0.12 9.08 3.02
N ALA A 30 -1.36 9.18 3.52
CA ALA A 30 -1.66 9.81 4.80
C ALA A 30 -0.89 9.16 5.96
N LEU A 31 -0.89 7.82 6.04
CA LEU A 31 -0.20 7.07 7.10
C LEU A 31 1.33 7.23 7.04
N LEU A 32 1.93 7.20 5.86
CA LEU A 32 3.38 7.31 5.70
C LEU A 32 3.91 8.75 5.83
N VAL A 33 3.09 9.75 5.49
CA VAL A 33 3.46 11.17 5.64
C VAL A 33 3.24 11.65 7.09
N ALA A 34 2.29 11.06 7.81
CA ALA A 34 1.97 11.46 9.19
C ALA A 34 3.16 11.50 10.16
N PRO A 35 4.13 10.56 10.16
CA PRO A 35 5.37 10.67 10.93
C PRO A 35 6.14 11.98 10.69
N THR A 36 6.32 12.36 9.43
CA THR A 36 7.02 13.60 9.04
C THR A 36 6.22 14.83 9.46
N ALA A 37 4.89 14.79 9.31
CA ALA A 37 4.00 15.85 9.77
C ALA A 37 4.08 16.02 11.29
N ASN A 38 3.99 14.93 12.06
CA ASN A 38 4.13 14.94 13.52
C ASN A 38 5.48 15.52 13.95
N HIS A 39 6.57 15.11 13.30
CA HIS A 39 7.90 15.65 13.60
C HIS A 39 7.98 17.17 13.33
N ARG A 40 7.38 17.65 12.23
CA ARG A 40 7.35 19.08 11.89
C ARG A 40 6.45 19.89 12.84
N MET A 41 5.29 19.35 13.21
CA MET A 41 4.30 20.04 14.04
C MET A 41 4.68 20.06 15.53
N LEU A 42 5.32 19.00 16.04
CA LEU A 42 5.79 18.92 17.44
C LEU A 42 7.25 19.36 17.60
N PHE A 43 7.83 19.96 16.56
CA PHE A 43 9.21 20.43 16.62
C PHE A 43 9.42 21.36 17.84
N ARG A 44 10.51 21.12 18.59
CA ARG A 44 10.88 21.80 19.84
C ARG A 44 9.96 21.60 21.05
N LYS A 45 8.97 20.70 20.99
CA LYS A 45 8.12 20.34 22.16
C LYS A 45 8.75 19.33 23.13
N ARG A 46 9.99 18.85 22.86
CA ARG A 46 10.79 17.89 23.67
C ARG A 46 10.13 16.53 23.94
N ASP A 47 9.00 16.22 23.32
CA ASP A 47 8.30 14.94 23.47
C ASP A 47 8.75 13.89 22.44
N LYS A 48 10.01 13.46 22.58
CA LYS A 48 10.64 12.55 21.61
C LYS A 48 10.05 11.14 21.65
N GLU A 49 9.74 10.64 22.85
CA GLU A 49 9.27 9.27 23.04
C GLU A 49 7.91 9.06 22.37
N TYR A 50 6.95 9.99 22.58
CA TYR A 50 5.66 9.95 21.92
C TYR A 50 5.80 9.95 20.40
N ILE A 51 6.62 10.86 19.84
CA ILE A 51 6.83 10.97 18.39
C ILE A 51 7.39 9.67 17.80
N VAL A 52 8.33 9.01 18.47
CA VAL A 52 8.93 7.75 17.99
C VAL A 52 7.89 6.63 17.99
N VAL A 53 7.12 6.48 19.07
CA VAL A 53 6.12 5.40 19.19
C VAL A 53 4.99 5.58 18.19
N ILE A 54 4.41 6.78 18.06
CA ILE A 54 3.31 7.02 17.12
C ILE A 54 3.78 6.92 15.68
N SER A 55 4.97 7.45 15.36
CA SER A 55 5.56 7.37 14.02
C SER A 55 5.79 5.93 13.60
N ASN A 56 6.29 5.08 14.49
CA ASN A 56 6.49 3.67 14.20
C ASN A 56 5.16 2.94 13.93
N ARG A 57 4.13 3.17 14.76
CA ARG A 57 2.80 2.57 14.56
C ARG A 57 2.17 2.99 13.24
N LEU A 58 2.25 4.28 12.90
CA LEU A 58 1.74 4.83 11.65
C LEU A 58 2.52 4.30 10.44
N ALA A 59 3.85 4.20 10.53
CA ALA A 59 4.68 3.65 9.47
C ALA A 59 4.36 2.17 9.22
N VAL A 60 4.24 1.35 10.28
CA VAL A 60 3.88 -0.08 10.14
C VAL A 60 2.48 -0.24 9.53
N ALA A 61 1.49 0.54 9.97
CA ALA A 61 0.17 0.55 9.36
C ALA A 61 0.21 1.00 7.88
N GLY A 62 1.00 2.03 7.59
CA GLY A 62 1.21 2.56 6.24
C GLY A 62 1.84 1.54 5.30
N ILE A 63 2.82 0.76 5.74
CA ILE A 63 3.44 -0.31 4.96
C ILE A 63 2.42 -1.40 4.61
N GLY A 64 1.53 -1.77 5.54
CA GLY A 64 0.44 -2.70 5.26
C GLY A 64 -0.58 -2.16 4.25
N SER A 65 -0.96 -0.90 4.41
CA SER A 65 -1.83 -0.20 3.46
C SER A 65 -1.19 -0.08 2.06
N LEU A 66 0.12 0.17 2.00
CA LEU A 66 0.89 0.25 0.76
C LEU A 66 0.86 -1.07 0.00
N ALA A 67 1.08 -2.19 0.69
CA ALA A 67 1.05 -3.52 0.07
C ALA A 67 -0.31 -3.77 -0.59
N ARG A 68 -1.40 -3.43 0.11
CA ARG A 68 -2.76 -3.54 -0.43
C ARG A 68 -2.98 -2.65 -1.65
N SER A 69 -2.60 -1.38 -1.56
CA SER A 69 -2.70 -0.41 -2.67
C SER A 69 -1.96 -0.91 -3.93
N MET A 70 -0.72 -1.38 -3.77
CA MET A 70 0.07 -1.91 -4.88
C MET A 70 -0.54 -3.18 -5.47
N CYS A 71 -0.99 -4.13 -4.66
CA CYS A 71 -1.67 -5.32 -5.16
C CYS A 71 -2.95 -4.98 -5.93
N SER A 72 -3.77 -4.05 -5.43
CA SER A 72 -4.99 -3.62 -6.13
C SER A 72 -4.66 -2.91 -7.45
N ALA A 73 -3.62 -2.09 -7.50
CA ALA A 73 -3.16 -1.45 -8.73
C ALA A 73 -2.66 -2.47 -9.76
N ILE A 74 -1.86 -3.46 -9.32
CA ILE A 74 -1.37 -4.53 -10.19
C ILE A 74 -2.54 -5.34 -10.73
N LEU A 75 -3.48 -5.74 -9.87
CA LEU A 75 -4.68 -6.48 -10.28
C LEU A 75 -5.48 -5.68 -11.32
N LEU A 76 -5.77 -4.41 -11.05
CA LEU A 76 -6.54 -3.57 -11.95
C LEU A 76 -5.87 -3.42 -13.32
N ILE A 77 -4.60 -3.04 -13.33
CA ILE A 77 -3.88 -2.76 -14.58
C ILE A 77 -3.74 -4.06 -15.39
N SER A 78 -3.39 -5.16 -14.73
CA SER A 78 -3.26 -6.45 -15.41
C SER A 78 -4.58 -6.97 -15.95
N ASP A 79 -5.69 -6.80 -15.21
CA ASP A 79 -7.05 -7.19 -15.65
C ASP A 79 -7.56 -6.36 -16.83
N VAL A 80 -7.13 -5.10 -16.97
CA VAL A 80 -7.47 -4.25 -18.11
C VAL A 80 -6.68 -4.64 -19.38
N VAL A 81 -5.44 -5.11 -19.20
CA VAL A 81 -4.47 -5.32 -20.29
C VAL A 81 -4.42 -6.78 -20.76
N PHE A 82 -4.62 -7.74 -19.86
CA PHE A 82 -4.44 -9.17 -20.13
C PHE A 82 -5.68 -9.98 -19.73
N ASP A 83 -5.87 -11.12 -20.40
CA ASP A 83 -6.86 -12.11 -20.01
C ASP A 83 -6.36 -13.03 -18.88
N ALA A 84 -7.30 -13.75 -18.27
CA ALA A 84 -6.99 -14.78 -17.28
C ALA A 84 -6.04 -15.86 -17.87
N PRO A 85 -5.06 -16.37 -17.10
CA PRO A 85 -4.86 -16.24 -15.65
C PRO A 85 -3.86 -15.14 -15.22
N THR A 86 -3.36 -14.33 -16.16
CA THR A 86 -2.25 -13.38 -15.94
C THR A 86 -2.46 -12.41 -14.76
N PRO A 87 -3.65 -11.77 -14.60
CA PRO A 87 -3.88 -10.82 -13.51
C PRO A 87 -3.75 -11.45 -12.13
N VAL A 88 -4.21 -12.69 -11.99
CA VAL A 88 -4.16 -13.45 -10.74
C VAL A 88 -2.71 -13.81 -10.40
N LEU A 89 -1.96 -14.35 -11.36
CA LEU A 89 -0.56 -14.74 -11.14
C LEU A 89 0.31 -13.54 -10.78
N ALA A 90 0.15 -12.42 -11.49
CA ALA A 90 0.89 -11.19 -11.22
C ALA A 90 0.59 -10.64 -9.81
N THR A 91 -0.69 -10.59 -9.44
CA THR A 91 -1.13 -10.08 -8.13
C THR A 91 -0.67 -10.99 -7.00
N CYS A 92 -0.80 -12.32 -7.15
CA CYS A 92 -0.32 -13.29 -6.17
C CYS A 92 1.21 -13.22 -6.01
N GLY A 93 1.95 -13.13 -7.11
CA GLY A 93 3.41 -12.98 -7.08
C GLY A 93 3.84 -11.72 -6.33
N ALA A 94 3.23 -10.57 -6.64
CA ALA A 94 3.50 -9.32 -5.95
C ALA A 94 3.15 -9.39 -4.45
N ALA A 95 1.98 -9.96 -4.11
CA ALA A 95 1.54 -10.13 -2.73
C ALA A 95 2.53 -11.00 -1.93
N LEU A 96 3.04 -12.08 -2.51
CA LEU A 96 4.06 -12.92 -1.88
C LEU A 96 5.36 -12.16 -1.64
N VAL A 97 5.82 -11.37 -2.62
CA VAL A 97 7.03 -10.55 -2.48
C VAL A 97 6.88 -9.52 -1.36
N PHE A 98 5.76 -8.78 -1.32
CA PHE A 98 5.50 -7.80 -0.26
C PHE A 98 5.34 -8.46 1.11
N ALA A 99 4.57 -9.55 1.19
CA ALA A 99 4.40 -10.31 2.43
C ALA A 99 5.75 -10.80 2.96
N TRP A 100 6.58 -11.38 2.09
CA TRP A 100 7.88 -11.89 2.46
C TRP A 100 8.83 -10.80 2.94
N LEU A 101 9.04 -9.76 2.12
CA LEU A 101 10.03 -8.73 2.39
C LEU A 101 9.65 -7.83 3.55
N TRP A 102 8.36 -7.45 3.66
CA TRP A 102 7.94 -6.41 4.60
C TRP A 102 7.40 -6.95 5.92
N PHE A 103 6.95 -8.22 5.97
CA PHE A 103 6.37 -8.79 7.18
C PHE A 103 7.11 -10.05 7.63
N VAL A 104 7.23 -11.06 6.78
CA VAL A 104 7.79 -12.36 7.19
C VAL A 104 9.26 -12.23 7.60
N ARG A 105 10.12 -11.61 6.78
CA ARG A 105 11.54 -11.41 7.14
C ARG A 105 11.73 -10.63 8.44
N PRO A 106 11.12 -9.45 8.65
CA PRO A 106 11.32 -8.70 9.90
C PRO A 106 10.70 -9.38 11.11
N ILE A 107 9.51 -10.00 11.01
CA ILE A 107 8.90 -10.74 12.12
C ILE A 107 9.76 -11.95 12.52
N ARG A 108 10.27 -12.71 11.55
CA ARG A 108 11.19 -13.83 11.83
C ARG A 108 12.48 -13.37 12.50
N ARG A 109 12.96 -12.16 12.20
CA ARG A 109 14.12 -11.58 12.88
C ARG A 109 13.78 -11.16 14.30
N ARG A 110 12.64 -10.51 14.52
CA ARG A 110 12.14 -10.12 15.84
C ARG A 110 11.99 -11.33 16.76
N ASN A 111 11.31 -12.39 16.31
CA ASN A 111 11.10 -13.61 17.09
C ASN A 111 12.40 -14.40 17.40
N ARG A 112 13.55 -14.04 16.81
CA ARG A 112 14.86 -14.62 17.13
C ARG A 112 15.64 -13.79 18.15
N LEU A 113 15.24 -12.54 18.35
CA LEU A 113 15.87 -11.60 19.28
C LEU A 113 15.14 -11.57 20.63
N ASP A 114 13.85 -11.90 20.62
CA ASP A 114 13.03 -12.20 21.80
C ASP A 114 13.31 -13.63 22.30
#